data_AF-A0A536H0G0-F1
#
_entry.id   AF-A0A536H0G0-F1
#
_cell.length_a   1.000
_cell.length_b   1.000
_cell.length_c   1.000
_cell.angle_alpha   90.00
_cell.angle_beta   90.00
_cell.angle_gamma   90.00
#
_symmetry.space_group_name_H-M   'P 1'
#
loop_
_entity.id
_entity.type
_entity.pdbx_description
1 polymer ?
#
loop_
_entity_poly.entity_id
_entity_poly.type
_entity_poly.pdbx_seq_one_letter_code
_entity_poly.pdbx_strand_id
1 'polypeptide(L)' 'MIATRPSVLTDRTRVYVAASDPVSRAGIASQLRSHHGLDMVEERQVDADVVALVVADQMD' A
#
# COMPACT_ATOMS: atom_id res chain seq x y z
N MET A 1 -13.49 -6.42 -13.37
CA MET A 1 -12.54 -5.93 -14.39
C MET A 1 -11.83 -4.73 -13.80
N ILE A 2 -10.65 -4.93 -13.20
CA ILE A 2 -9.88 -3.81 -12.62
C ILE A 2 -9.26 -3.08 -13.82
N ALA A 3 -9.79 -1.91 -14.15
CA ALA A 3 -9.30 -1.10 -15.24
C ALA A 3 -7.97 -0.44 -14.83
N THR A 4 -6.86 -1.05 -15.19
CA THR A 4 -5.54 -0.42 -15.10
C THR A 4 -5.41 0.61 -16.23
N ARG A 5 -5.53 1.89 -15.88
CA ARG A 5 -5.17 2.99 -16.79
C ARG A 5 -3.65 3.01 -16.94
N PRO A 6 -3.10 3.18 -18.15
CA PRO A 6 -1.68 3.40 -18.33
C PRO A 6 -1.37 4.87 -18.03
N SER A 7 -0.75 5.16 -16.88
CA SER A 7 -0.19 6.49 -16.59
C SER A 7 1.34 6.47 -16.68
N VAL A 8 1.84 7.64 -17.04
CA VAL A 8 3.18 7.99 -17.52
C VAL A 8 4.29 7.56 -16.54
N LEU A 9 5.51 7.41 -17.05
CA LEU A 9 6.79 6.96 -16.46
C LEU A 9 7.21 7.52 -15.06
N THR A 10 6.33 8.19 -14.32
CA THR A 10 6.61 8.86 -13.04
C THR A 10 5.54 8.66 -11.95
N ASP A 11 4.48 7.89 -12.20
CA ASP A 11 3.33 7.79 -11.28
C ASP A 11 3.47 6.56 -10.36
N ARG A 12 4.08 6.74 -9.18
CA ARG A 12 4.15 5.68 -8.17
C ARG A 12 2.77 5.46 -7.58
N THR A 13 2.33 4.21 -7.50
CA THR A 13 1.06 3.86 -6.83
C THR A 13 1.18 4.17 -5.35
N ARG A 14 0.33 5.07 -4.84
CA ARG A 14 0.26 5.41 -3.42
C ARG A 14 -0.43 4.27 -2.66
N VAL A 15 0.26 3.70 -1.68
CA VAL A 15 -0.24 2.56 -0.91
C VAL A 15 -0.14 2.82 0.59
N TYR A 16 -1.22 2.54 1.31
CA TYR A 16 -1.26 2.46 2.76
C TYR A 16 -1.34 1.00 3.19
N VAL A 17 -0.57 0.59 4.21
CA VAL A 17 -0.63 -0.76 4.77
C VAL A 17 -1.45 -0.72 6.07
N ALA A 18 -2.60 -1.41 6.05
CA ALA A 18 -3.40 -1.69 7.23
C ALA A 18 -3.10 -3.11 7.70
N ALA A 19 -2.68 -3.27 8.95
CA ALA A 19 -2.48 -4.57 9.59
C ALA A 19 -3.00 -4.51 11.03
N SER A 20 -3.33 -5.68 11.59
CA SER A 20 -3.80 -5.87 12.96
C SER A 20 -2.80 -5.38 14.02
N ASP A 21 -1.51 -5.53 13.74
CA ASP A 21 -0.43 -5.15 14.65
C ASP A 21 0.63 -4.23 14.00
N PRO A 22 1.29 -3.37 14.79
CA PRO A 22 2.24 -2.39 14.27
C PRO A 22 3.54 -3.01 13.75
N VAL A 23 3.93 -4.21 14.20
CA VAL A 23 5.16 -4.88 13.76
C VAL A 23 4.98 -5.41 12.35
N SER A 24 3.88 -6.11 12.08
CA SER A 24 3.51 -6.58 10.74
C SER A 24 3.37 -5.40 9.78
N ARG A 25 2.65 -4.34 10.18
CA ARG A 25 2.53 -3.12 9.36
C ARG A 25 3.89 -2.55 8.96
N ALA A 26 4.81 -2.41 9.92
CA ALA A 26 6.15 -1.89 9.67
C ALA A 26 6.98 -2.82 8.77
N GLY A 27 6.92 -4.13 9.02
CA GLY A 27 7.62 -5.16 8.24
C GLY A 27 7.17 -5.19 6.78
N ILE A 28 5.86 -5.20 6.53
CA ILE A 28 5.28 -5.19 5.18
C ILE A 28 5.61 -3.89 4.47
N ALA A 29 5.41 -2.73 5.12
CA ALA A 29 5.77 -1.44 4.53
C ALA A 29 7.27 -1.38 4.19
N SER A 30 8.15 -1.95 5.00
CA SER A 30 9.60 -2.04 4.71
C SER A 30 9.87 -2.83 3.43
N GLN A 31 9.24 -3.99 3.26
CA GLN A 31 9.39 -4.81 2.06
C GLN A 31 8.86 -4.09 0.80
N LEU A 32 7.72 -3.41 0.91
CA LEU A 32 7.12 -2.69 -0.21
C LEU A 32 7.92 -1.46 -0.65
N ARG A 33 8.63 -0.79 0.26
CA ARG A 33 9.51 0.36 -0.09
C ARG A 33 10.63 0.00 -1.07
N SER A 34 11.02 -1.26 -1.16
CA SER A 34 12.00 -1.71 -2.17
C SER A 34 11.44 -1.72 -3.60
N HIS A 35 10.12 -1.64 -3.78
CA HIS A 35 9.47 -1.60 -5.08
C HIS A 35 9.38 -0.17 -5.60
N HIS A 36 10.17 0.15 -6.62
CA HIS A 36 10.28 1.49 -7.20
C HIS A 36 8.97 2.08 -7.76
N GLY A 37 7.95 1.24 -8.00
CA GLY A 37 6.63 1.65 -8.48
C GLY A 37 5.64 2.00 -7.36
N LEU A 38 6.03 1.88 -6.09
CA LEU A 38 5.14 2.15 -4.95
C LEU A 38 5.62 3.37 -4.15
N ASP A 39 4.67 4.14 -3.67
CA ASP A 39 4.88 5.22 -2.70
C ASP A 39 4.12 4.90 -1.41
N MET A 40 4.84 4.69 -0.31
CA MET A 40 4.21 4.33 0.98
C MET A 40 3.71 5.60 1.66
N VAL A 41 2.41 5.64 1.95
CA VAL A 41 1.79 6.78 2.64
C VAL A 41 1.38 6.42 4.06
N GLU A 42 1.28 7.45 4.90
CA GLU A 42 0.75 7.33 6.26
C GLU A 42 -0.79 7.39 6.27
N GLU A 43 -1.39 6.94 7.37
CA GLU A 43 -2.85 6.88 7.55
C GLU A 43 -3.53 8.25 7.35
N ARG A 44 -2.91 9.33 7.83
CA ARG A 44 -3.40 10.70 7.66
C ARG A 44 -3.45 11.17 6.20
N GLN A 45 -2.79 10.45 5.29
CA GLN A 45 -2.70 10.76 3.87
C GLN A 45 -3.60 9.85 3.02
N VAL A 46 -4.41 9.01 3.65
CA VAL A 46 -5.37 8.15 2.96
C VAL A 46 -6.49 9.02 2.41
N ASP A 47 -6.66 8.95 1.10
CA ASP A 47 -7.69 9.62 0.32
C ASP A 47 -8.25 8.66 -0.74
N ALA A 48 -9.14 9.14 -1.62
CA ALA A 48 -9.79 8.31 -2.63
C ALA A 48 -8.82 7.70 -3.68
N ASP A 49 -7.61 8.25 -3.81
CA ASP A 49 -6.60 7.81 -4.78
C ASP A 49 -5.54 6.87 -4.16
N VAL A 50 -5.68 6.52 -2.87
CA VAL A 50 -4.76 5.64 -2.16
C VAL A 50 -5.27 4.20 -2.17
N VAL A 51 -4.40 3.27 -2.55
CA VAL A 51 -4.65 1.83 -2.42
C VAL A 51 -4.39 1.39 -0.98
N ALA A 52 -5.39 0.83 -0.31
CA ALA A 52 -5.21 0.19 0.99
C ALA A 52 -4.85 -1.29 0.83
N LEU A 53 -3.65 -1.68 1.26
CA LEU A 53 -3.28 -3.08 1.45
C LEU A 53 -3.69 -3.49 2.87
N VAL A 54 -4.79 -4.24 2.96
CA VAL A 54 -5.27 -4.81 4.23
C VAL A 54 -4.69 -6.19 4.41
N VAL A 55 -3.87 -6.35 5.45
CA VAL A 55 -3.37 -7.65 5.89
C VAL A 55 -4.28 -8.16 6.99
N ALA A 56 -5.14 -9.08 6.61
CA ALA A 56 -5.92 -9.86 7.55
C ALA A 56 -5.11 -11.10 7.93
N ASP A 57 -4.79 -11.24 9.21
CA ASP A 57 -4.42 -12.55 9.74
C ASP A 57 -5.67 -13.42 9.64
N GLN A 58 -5.68 -14.42 8.75
CA GLN A 58 -6.62 -15.50 8.93
C GLN A 58 -6.19 -16.25 10.19
N MET A 59 -6.95 -16.05 11.26
CA MET A 59 -7.06 -17.02 12.33
C MET A 59 -8.26 -17.92 11.98
N ASP A 60 -8.00 -19.22 11.96
CA ASP A 60 -8.91 -20.37 11.73
C ASP A 60 -10.42 -20.11 11.94
#